data_AF-A0A2N7X6P1-F1
#
_entry.id   AF-A0A2N7X6P1-F1
#
_cell.length_a   1.000
_cell.length_b   1.000
_cell.length_c   1.000
_cell.angle_alpha   90.00
_cell.angle_beta   90.00
_cell.angle_gamma   90.00
#
_symmetry.space_group_name_H-M   'P 1'
#
loop_
_entity.id
_entity.type
_entity.pdbx_description
1 polymer ?
#
loop_
_entity_poly.entity_id
_entity_poly.type
_entity_poly.pdbx_seq_one_letter_code
_entity_poly.pdbx_strand_id
1 'polypeptide(L)' 'MLAIRLSEELQSRLEALATRTGRTKTFYVREAIEQHVEDLEDMYLAERVAKRIRSGKEQTSSLDEVEARLGLAD' A
#
# COMPACT_ATOMS: atom_id res chain seq x y z
N MET A 1 -20.14 6.77 -10.70
CA MET A 1 -19.79 5.48 -11.34
C MET A 1 -18.60 5.75 -12.24
N LEU A 2 -17.46 5.08 -12.01
CA LEU A 2 -16.24 5.25 -12.79
C LEU A 2 -16.21 4.20 -13.91
N ALA A 3 -16.06 4.62 -15.17
CA ALA A 3 -15.89 3.71 -16.30
C ALA A 3 -14.41 3.64 -16.68
N ILE A 4 -13.83 2.44 -16.57
CA ILE A 4 -12.42 2.19 -16.93
C ILE A 4 -12.35 1.26 -18.14
N ARG A 5 -11.45 1.54 -19.06
CA ARG A 5 -11.15 0.64 -20.19
C ARG A 5 -10.08 -0.35 -19.75
N LEU A 6 -10.39 -1.63 -19.87
CA LEU A 6 -9.47 -2.73 -19.58
C LEU A 6 -9.06 -3.42 -20.87
N SER A 7 -7.80 -3.87 -20.95
CA SER A 7 -7.35 -4.74 -22.04
C SER A 7 -8.15 -6.04 -22.07
N GLU A 8 -8.27 -6.65 -23.25
CA GLU A 8 -8.97 -7.94 -23.40
C GLU A 8 -8.36 -9.05 -22.54
N GLU A 9 -7.03 -9.05 -22.42
CA GLU A 9 -6.30 -9.97 -21.55
C GLU A 9 -6.72 -9.83 -20.09
N LEU A 10 -6.76 -8.60 -19.57
CA LEU A 10 -7.12 -8.35 -18.17
C LEU A 10 -8.58 -8.70 -17.90
N GLN A 11 -9.48 -8.40 -18.84
CA GLN A 11 -10.88 -8.82 -18.75
C GLN A 11 -11.03 -10.34 -18.68
N SER A 12 -10.26 -11.06 -19.49
CA SER A 12 -10.26 -12.53 -19.51
C SER A 12 -9.72 -13.12 -18.20
N ARG A 13 -8.66 -12.55 -17.64
CA ARG A 13 -8.11 -12.95 -16.34
C ARG A 13 -9.10 -12.70 -15.20
N LEU A 14 -9.79 -11.56 -15.21
CA LEU A 14 -10.83 -11.24 -14.21
C LEU A 14 -12.04 -12.17 -14.32
N GLU A 15 -12.46 -12.55 -15.53
CA GLU A 15 -13.53 -13.54 -15.75
C GLU A 15 -13.14 -14.92 -15.20
N ALA A 16 -11.94 -15.39 -15.53
CA ALA A 16 -11.46 -16.68 -15.05
C ALA A 16 -11.36 -16.71 -13.51
N LEU A 17 -10.87 -15.62 -12.91
CA LEU A 17 -10.79 -15.49 -11.45
C LEU A 17 -12.17 -15.47 -10.81
N ALA A 18 -13.09 -14.64 -11.33
CA ALA A 18 -14.48 -14.56 -10.88
C ALA A 18 -15.18 -15.93 -10.91
N THR A 19 -15.06 -16.65 -12.03
CA THR A 19 -15.64 -17.98 -12.21
C THR A 19 -15.10 -18.98 -11.20
N ARG A 20 -13.79 -18.97 -10.94
CA ARG A 20 -13.14 -19.92 -10.02
C ARG A 20 -13.48 -19.69 -8.56
N THR A 21 -13.81 -18.46 -8.17
CA THR A 21 -14.03 -18.10 -6.76
C THR A 21 -15.48 -17.81 -6.40
N GLY A 22 -16.37 -17.72 -7.40
CA GLY A 22 -17.76 -17.34 -7.22
C GLY A 22 -17.96 -15.86 -6.86
N ARG A 23 -16.94 -15.01 -7.09
CA ARG A 23 -17.01 -13.55 -6.88
C ARG A 23 -17.19 -12.81 -8.19
N THR A 24 -17.64 -11.57 -8.15
CA THR A 24 -17.81 -10.74 -9.37
C THR A 24 -16.48 -10.13 -9.81
N LYS A 25 -16.36 -9.79 -11.10
CA LYS A 25 -15.20 -9.00 -11.60
C LYS A 25 -15.05 -7.69 -10.85
N THR A 26 -16.17 -7.02 -10.56
CA THR A 26 -16.20 -5.73 -9.84
C THR A 26 -15.61 -5.85 -8.43
N PHE A 27 -15.80 -6.98 -7.75
CA PHE A 27 -15.15 -7.24 -6.46
C PHE A 27 -13.63 -7.16 -6.60
N TYR A 28 -13.05 -7.90 -7.54
CA TYR A 28 -11.60 -7.92 -7.75
C TYR A 28 -11.03 -6.58 -8.24
N VAL A 29 -11.76 -5.87 -9.11
CA VAL A 29 -11.35 -4.54 -9.54
C VAL A 29 -11.32 -3.57 -8.35
N ARG A 30 -12.33 -3.64 -7.46
CA ARG A 30 -12.36 -2.79 -6.26
C ARG A 30 -11.19 -3.10 -5.34
N GLU A 31 -11.00 -4.37 -4.97
CA GLU A 31 -9.92 -4.80 -4.07
C GLU A 31 -8.55 -4.39 -4.60
N ALA A 32 -8.32 -4.54 -5.91
CA ALA A 32 -7.05 -4.14 -6.52
C ALA A 32 -6.82 -2.63 -6.47
N ILE A 33 -7.89 -1.82 -6.61
CA ILE A 33 -7.80 -0.36 -6.49
C ILE A 33 -7.56 0.03 -5.03
N GLU A 34 -8.30 -0.54 -4.09
CA GLU A 34 -8.16 -0.28 -2.65
C GLU A 34 -6.74 -0.59 -2.18
N GLN A 35 -6.22 -1.78 -2.49
CA GLN A 35 -4.85 -2.17 -2.15
C GLN A 35 -3.81 -1.22 -2.77
N HIS A 36 -3.99 -0.84 -4.04
CA HIS A 36 -3.03 0.07 -4.68
C HIS A 36 -3.07 1.48 -4.10
N VAL A 37 -4.25 1.95 -3.67
CA VAL A 37 -4.38 3.24 -2.99
C VAL A 37 -3.65 3.20 -1.64
N GLU A 38 -3.82 2.13 -0.86
CA GLU A 38 -3.09 1.94 0.40
C GLU A 38 -1.56 2.00 0.17
N ASP A 39 -1.05 1.27 -0.82
CA ASP A 39 0.38 1.27 -1.16
C ASP A 39 0.88 2.68 -1.53
N LEU A 40 0.08 3.43 -2.29
CA LEU A 40 0.42 4.80 -2.68
C LEU A 40 0.43 5.75 -1.47
N GLU A 41 -0.57 5.63 -0.60
CA GLU A 41 -0.65 6.44 0.62
C GLU A 41 0.54 6.18 1.55
N ASP A 42 0.91 4.92 1.76
CA ASP A 42 2.08 4.52 2.54
C ASP A 42 3.38 5.08 1.94
N MET A 43 3.56 4.95 0.63
CA MET A 43 4.70 5.53 -0.07
C MET A 43 4.77 7.05 0.12
N TYR A 44 3.65 7.77 -0.06
CA TYR A 44 3.61 9.22 0.12
C TYR A 44 3.91 9.64 1.56
N LEU A 45 3.40 8.90 2.55
CA LEU A 45 3.69 9.15 3.96
C LEU A 45 5.18 8.96 4.26
N ALA A 46 5.77 7.85 3.79
CA ALA A 46 7.19 7.55 3.94
C ALA A 46 8.08 8.62 3.29
N GLU A 47 7.77 9.02 2.05
CA GLU A 47 8.51 10.07 1.36
C GLU A 47 8.46 11.41 2.09
N ARG A 48 7.29 11.78 2.62
CA ARG A 48 7.12 13.00 3.40
C ARG A 48 7.99 12.98 4.66
N VAL A 49 7.97 11.88 5.41
CA VAL A 49 8.82 11.70 6.60
C VAL A 49 10.29 11.81 6.21
N ALA A 50 10.72 11.08 5.17
CA ALA A 50 12.09 11.09 4.69
C ALA A 50 12.56 12.50 4.27
N LYS A 51 11.69 13.31 3.64
CA LYS A 51 11.97 14.72 3.33
C LYS A 51 12.14 15.57 4.60
N ARG A 52 11.33 15.34 5.65
CA ARG A 52 11.48 16.06 6.92
C ARG A 52 12.76 15.68 7.65
N ILE A 53 13.13 14.39 7.69
CA ILE A 53 14.41 13.92 8.22
C ILE A 53 15.57 14.60 7.49
N ARG A 54 15.60 14.55 6.15
CA ARG A 54 16.68 15.18 5.35
C ARG A 54 16.78 16.70 5.52
N SER A 55 15.67 17.37 5.84
CA SER A 55 15.65 18.81 6.09
C SER A 55 15.85 19.18 7.57
N GLY A 56 16.13 18.21 8.44
CA GLY A 56 16.32 18.43 9.88
C GLY A 56 15.04 18.82 10.64
N LYS A 57 13.86 18.60 10.03
CA LYS A 57 12.54 18.93 10.59
C LYS A 57 11.85 17.75 11.26
N GLU A 58 12.51 16.60 11.33
CA GLU A 58 12.02 15.40 12.00
C GLU A 58 13.14 14.88 12.91
N GLN A 59 12.81 14.56 14.16
CA GLN A 59 13.78 13.95 15.06
C GLN A 59 13.90 12.46 14.73
N THR A 60 15.13 11.96 14.78
CA THR A 60 15.43 10.53 14.63
C THR A 60 16.10 10.04 15.89
N SER A 61 15.84 8.79 16.29
CA SER A 61 16.55 8.10 17.35
C SER A 61 17.37 6.97 16.76
N SER A 62 18.52 6.67 17.35
CA SER A 62 19.26 5.43 17.07
C SER A 62 18.49 4.22 17.59
N LEU A 63 18.85 3.03 17.11
CA LEU A 63 18.25 1.79 17.58
C LEU A 63 18.51 1.60 19.09
N ASP A 64 19.74 1.77 19.54
CA ASP A 64 20.15 1.67 20.95
C ASP A 64 19.32 2.59 21.87
N GLU A 65 19.07 3.84 21.46
CA GLU A 65 18.23 4.78 22.22
C GLU A 65 16.79 4.29 22.35
N VAL A 66 16.25 3.67 21.29
CA VAL A 66 14.89 3.12 21.28
C VAL A 66 14.81 1.87 22.15
N GLU A 67 15.76 0.95 22.02
CA GLU A 67 15.83 -0.28 22.80
C GLU A 67 15.97 0.00 24.30
N ALA A 68 16.87 0.91 24.68
CA ALA A 68 17.02 1.34 26.06
C ALA A 68 15.72 1.97 26.61
N ARG A 69 15.05 2.82 25.82
CA ARG A 69 13.79 3.46 26.21
C ARG A 69 12.63 2.46 26.39
N LEU A 70 12.62 1.38 25.62
CA LEU A 70 11.58 0.34 25.66
C LEU A 70 11.92 -0.82 26.60
N GLY A 71 13.10 -0.83 27.22
CA GLY A 71 13.55 -1.94 28.07
C GLY A 71 13.84 -3.23 27.28
N LEU A 72 14.22 -3.08 26.01
CA LEU A 72 14.58 -4.15 25.10
C LEU A 72 16.09 -4.26 24.86
N ALA A 73 16.89 -3.44 25.54
CA ALA A 73 18.34 -3.51 25.49
C ALA A 73 18.82 -4.79 26.20
N ASP A 74 19.67 -5.57 25.51
CA ASP A 74 20.32 -6.79 26.04
C ASP A 74 21.27 -6.51 27.22
#